data_AF-A0A8J8NLK4-F1
#
_entry.id   AF-A0A8J8NLK4-F1
#
_cell.length_a   1.000
_cell.length_b   1.000
_cell.length_c   1.000
_cell.angle_alpha   90.00
_cell.angle_beta   90.00
_cell.angle_gamma   90.00
#
_symmetry.space_group_name_H-M   'P 1'
#
loop_
_entity.id
_entity.type
_entity.pdbx_description
1 polymer ?
#
loop_
_entity_poly.entity_id
_entity_poly.type
_entity_poly.pdbx_seq_one_letter_code
_entity_poly.pdbx_strand_id
1 'polypeptide(L)'
;MLKIREKTEKRYSINGALLTILQNRLATSDIESNVLLFGSESEQTTLKADDKQESFKFISNIINMSEAVIMDRDRVFTEIDSHLTQHIQASDNSIEALIGSFSQQKFLGYCCLQQNRASLELDQKEKDRCAFLMEALGLSRIFFGIFTLTYLDQHNARPEPGQNYDTNHIVKFHFKMFEIERGPKNLSLFPIRLEILNLVSTQALSNHVPMSQYAFVNDGIVQQMDEIGNQIKQEINAIIAKRETFFQELRQNEKKREAMMRENAQIREQIQQVMREMMQVQHGAVGQ
;
A
#
# COMPACT_ATOMS: atom_id res chain seq x y z
N MET A 1 -30.74 -28.82 -19.58
CA MET A 1 -30.13 -27.57 -19.06
C MET A 1 -28.87 -27.95 -18.32
N LEU A 2 -27.69 -27.61 -18.83
CA LEU A 2 -26.42 -27.75 -18.11
C LEU A 2 -26.40 -26.68 -17.01
N LYS A 3 -26.32 -27.09 -15.74
CA LYS A 3 -26.09 -26.17 -14.62
C LYS A 3 -24.63 -25.72 -14.68
N ILE A 4 -24.39 -24.52 -15.21
CA ILE A 4 -23.08 -23.88 -15.13
C ILE A 4 -22.81 -23.63 -13.63
N ARG A 5 -21.75 -24.25 -13.10
CA ARG A 5 -21.29 -23.99 -11.74
C ARG A 5 -20.47 -22.70 -11.73
N GLU A 6 -20.76 -21.83 -10.78
CA GLU A 6 -19.99 -20.60 -10.56
C GLU A 6 -18.97 -20.83 -9.45
N LYS A 7 -17.73 -20.38 -9.69
CA LYS A 7 -16.66 -20.38 -8.68
C LYS A 7 -16.09 -18.97 -8.58
N THR A 8 -16.08 -18.42 -7.37
CA THR A 8 -15.55 -17.09 -7.08
C THR A 8 -14.21 -17.20 -6.38
N GLU A 9 -13.22 -16.44 -6.85
CA GLU A 9 -11.91 -16.30 -6.22
C GLU A 9 -11.64 -14.82 -5.94
N LYS A 10 -11.05 -14.50 -4.78
CA LYS A 10 -10.54 -13.16 -4.47
C LYS A 10 -9.02 -13.19 -4.58
N ARG A 11 -8.44 -12.28 -5.35
CA ARG A 11 -6.99 -12.09 -5.49
C ARG A 11 -6.63 -10.70 -5.00
N TYR A 12 -5.67 -10.62 -4.10
CA TYR A 12 -5.20 -9.37 -3.53
C TYR A 12 -3.77 -9.15 -3.96
N SER A 13 -3.48 -7.99 -4.53
CA SER A 13 -2.16 -7.68 -5.03
C SER A 13 -1.66 -6.33 -4.56
N ILE A 14 -0.35 -6.22 -4.42
CA ILE A 14 0.36 -4.96 -4.16
C ILE A 14 1.42 -4.74 -5.22
N ASN A 15 1.57 -3.49 -5.66
CA ASN A 15 2.67 -3.11 -6.53
C ASN A 15 4.03 -3.29 -5.79
N GLY A 16 4.99 -3.96 -6.43
CA GLY A 16 6.33 -4.13 -5.86
C GLY A 16 7.04 -2.81 -5.54
N ALA A 17 6.85 -1.77 -6.35
CA ALA A 17 7.39 -0.44 -6.06
C ALA A 17 6.78 0.17 -4.79
N LEU A 18 5.47 -0.04 -4.59
CA LEU A 18 4.78 0.43 -3.40
C LEU A 18 5.30 -0.27 -2.14
N LEU A 19 5.47 -1.60 -2.19
CA LEU A 19 6.03 -2.36 -1.08
C LEU A 19 7.44 -1.87 -0.70
N THR A 20 8.28 -1.56 -1.70
CA THR A 20 9.61 -0.99 -1.47
C THR A 20 9.58 0.37 -0.78
N ILE A 21 8.60 1.23 -1.11
CA ILE A 21 8.41 2.52 -0.42
C ILE A 21 8.08 2.30 1.06
N LEU A 22 7.19 1.35 1.38
CA LEU A 22 6.84 1.02 2.76
C LEU A 22 8.03 0.46 3.55
N GLN A 23 8.82 -0.42 2.92
CA GLN A 23 10.06 -0.94 3.50
C GLN A 23 11.08 0.16 3.77
N ASN A 24 11.28 1.07 2.82
CA ASN A 24 12.22 2.18 2.99
C ASN A 24 11.78 3.13 4.11
N ARG A 25 10.46 3.41 4.22
CA ARG A 25 9.94 4.21 5.33
C ARG A 25 10.21 3.55 6.69
N LEU A 26 9.99 2.24 6.81
CA LEU A 26 10.29 1.49 8.02
C LEU A 26 11.78 1.53 8.36
N ALA A 27 12.66 1.45 7.37
CA ALA A 27 14.11 1.44 7.58
C ALA A 27 14.69 2.82 7.96
N THR A 28 13.97 3.91 7.63
CA THR A 28 14.45 5.28 7.82
C THR A 28 13.74 6.02 8.95
N SER A 29 12.74 5.41 9.59
CA SER A 29 11.97 6.02 10.66
C SER A 29 11.68 5.04 11.77
N ASP A 30 12.05 5.42 13.00
CA ASP A 30 11.74 4.66 14.22
C ASP A 30 10.36 5.02 14.78
N ILE A 31 9.67 5.97 14.15
CA ILE A 31 8.35 6.44 14.57
C ILE A 31 7.28 5.62 13.85
N GLU A 32 6.35 5.07 14.64
CA GLU A 32 5.16 4.41 14.11
C GLU A 32 4.44 5.35 13.13
N SER A 33 4.12 4.83 11.94
CA SER A 33 3.48 5.62 10.90
C SER A 33 2.24 4.89 10.39
N ASN A 34 1.10 5.57 10.35
CA ASN A 34 -0.07 5.06 9.66
C ASN A 34 -0.02 5.48 8.19
N VAL A 35 -0.53 4.62 7.31
CA VAL A 35 -0.42 4.79 5.86
C VAL A 35 -1.76 4.48 5.23
N LEU A 36 -2.33 5.41 4.47
CA LEU A 36 -3.55 5.17 3.71
C LEU A 36 -3.21 4.38 2.44
N LEU A 37 -4.06 3.41 2.07
CA LEU A 37 -3.91 2.53 0.92
C LEU A 37 -5.02 2.79 -0.08
N PHE A 38 -4.63 3.02 -1.34
CA PHE A 38 -5.54 3.29 -2.44
C PHE A 38 -5.27 2.34 -3.61
N GLY A 39 -6.30 2.15 -4.44
CA GLY A 39 -6.18 1.25 -5.56
C GLY A 39 -7.46 1.04 -6.33
N SER A 40 -7.58 -0.15 -6.92
CA SER A 40 -8.70 -0.55 -7.74
C SER A 40 -9.24 -1.92 -7.37
N GLU A 41 -10.53 -2.09 -7.64
CA GLU A 41 -11.21 -3.37 -7.58
C GLU A 41 -11.77 -3.65 -8.97
N SER A 42 -11.49 -4.83 -9.52
CA SER A 42 -12.05 -5.25 -10.79
C SER A 42 -12.54 -6.69 -10.72
N GLU A 43 -13.62 -6.97 -11.44
CA GLU A 43 -14.14 -8.32 -11.60
C GLU A 43 -13.75 -8.84 -12.99
N GLN A 44 -13.09 -9.98 -13.03
CA GLN A 44 -12.76 -10.69 -14.27
C GLN A 44 -13.54 -12.00 -14.33
N THR A 45 -14.42 -12.13 -15.32
CA THR A 45 -15.11 -13.38 -15.60
C THR A 45 -14.35 -14.13 -16.69
N THR A 46 -13.92 -15.36 -16.40
CA THR A 46 -13.33 -16.27 -17.39
C THR A 46 -14.16 -17.55 -17.48
N LEU A 47 -14.32 -18.06 -18.70
CA LEU A 47 -14.87 -19.39 -18.91
C LEU A 47 -13.70 -20.36 -18.96
N LYS A 48 -13.69 -21.32 -18.04
CA LYS A 48 -12.74 -22.43 -18.05
C LYS A 48 -13.50 -23.72 -18.27
N ALA A 49 -12.97 -24.57 -19.14
CA ALA A 49 -13.43 -25.93 -19.30
C ALA A 49 -12.58 -26.81 -18.37
N ASP A 50 -13.23 -27.67 -17.58
CA ASP A 50 -12.51 -28.72 -16.84
C ASP A 50 -12.02 -29.79 -17.82
N ASP A 51 -11.07 -30.61 -17.36
CA ASP A 51 -10.57 -31.80 -18.08
C ASP A 51 -11.72 -32.79 -18.40
N LYS A 52 -12.87 -32.64 -17.76
CA LYS A 52 -14.12 -33.41 -17.96
C LYS A 52 -15.13 -32.77 -18.92
N GLN A 53 -14.77 -31.72 -19.67
CA GLN A 53 -15.65 -30.98 -20.60
C GLN A 53 -16.84 -30.25 -19.94
N GLU A 54 -16.85 -30.08 -18.61
CA GLU A 54 -17.79 -29.18 -17.94
C GLU A 54 -17.27 -27.73 -18.01
N SER A 55 -18.07 -26.82 -18.54
CA SER A 55 -17.76 -25.39 -18.55
C SER A 55 -18.21 -24.75 -17.23
N PHE A 56 -17.29 -24.06 -16.56
CA PHE A 56 -17.58 -23.29 -15.36
C PHE A 56 -17.24 -21.81 -15.59
N LYS A 57 -18.10 -20.95 -15.01
CA LYS A 57 -17.88 -19.52 -14.98
C LYS A 57 -17.02 -19.21 -13.75
N PHE A 58 -15.82 -18.71 -14.01
CA PHE A 58 -14.85 -18.35 -12.99
C PHE A 58 -14.86 -16.83 -12.82
N ILE A 59 -15.29 -16.37 -11.65
CA ILE A 59 -15.36 -14.93 -11.33
C ILE A 59 -14.19 -14.62 -10.40
N SER A 60 -13.21 -13.88 -10.91
CA SER A 60 -12.05 -13.42 -10.14
C SER A 60 -12.24 -11.97 -9.74
N ASN A 61 -12.37 -11.72 -8.44
CA ASN A 61 -12.34 -10.38 -7.87
C ASN A 61 -10.90 -10.00 -7.56
N ILE A 62 -10.37 -9.03 -8.30
CA ILE A 62 -8.99 -8.56 -8.20
C ILE A 62 -9.00 -7.24 -7.44
N ILE A 63 -8.34 -7.23 -6.28
CA ILE A 63 -8.10 -6.05 -5.46
C ILE A 63 -6.63 -5.70 -5.63
N ASN A 64 -6.34 -4.55 -6.23
CA ASN A 64 -4.97 -4.10 -6.48
C ASN A 64 -4.67 -2.82 -5.70
N MET A 65 -3.70 -2.89 -4.79
CA MET A 65 -3.18 -1.75 -4.04
C MET A 65 -2.03 -1.12 -4.83
N SER A 66 -2.28 0.06 -5.38
CA SER A 66 -1.37 0.74 -6.31
C SER A 66 -0.79 2.05 -5.80
N GLU A 67 -1.37 2.62 -4.75
CA GLU A 67 -0.92 3.89 -4.19
C GLU A 67 -1.00 3.86 -2.66
N ALA A 68 -0.07 4.54 -2.00
CA ALA A 68 -0.16 4.77 -0.56
C ALA A 68 0.33 6.15 -0.16
N VAL A 69 -0.27 6.65 0.92
CA VAL A 69 0.00 7.97 1.47
C VAL A 69 0.47 7.79 2.91
N ILE A 70 1.76 8.00 3.13
CA ILE A 70 2.37 7.93 4.46
C ILE A 70 1.94 9.17 5.24
N MET A 71 1.25 8.98 6.36
CA MET A 71 0.72 10.09 7.14
C MET A 71 1.80 10.72 8.00
N ASP A 72 2.33 11.86 7.56
CA ASP A 72 3.19 12.68 8.42
C ASP A 72 2.35 13.24 9.59
N ARG A 73 2.80 12.95 10.82
CA ARG A 73 2.16 13.32 12.10
C ARG A 73 0.75 12.75 12.29
N ASP A 74 0.38 11.69 11.57
CA ASP A 74 -0.88 10.97 11.78
C ASP A 74 -2.13 11.88 11.81
N ARG A 75 -2.16 12.98 11.04
CA ARG A 75 -3.23 14.00 11.14
C ARG A 75 -4.64 13.42 11.01
N VAL A 76 -4.88 12.56 10.01
CA VAL A 76 -6.16 11.87 9.80
C VAL A 76 -6.50 11.01 11.01
N PHE A 77 -5.54 10.24 11.51
CA PHE A 77 -5.74 9.32 12.62
C PHE A 77 -5.85 10.03 13.97
N THR A 78 -5.29 11.22 14.11
CA THR A 78 -5.47 12.09 15.28
C THR A 78 -6.90 12.62 15.34
N GLU A 79 -7.46 13.00 14.19
CA GLU A 79 -8.87 13.40 14.07
C GLU A 79 -9.79 12.21 14.43
N ILE A 80 -9.51 11.03 13.87
CA ILE A 80 -10.25 9.79 14.17
C ILE A 80 -10.17 9.45 15.66
N ASP A 81 -8.96 9.45 16.25
CA ASP A 81 -8.76 9.16 17.67
C ASP A 81 -9.51 10.16 18.56
N SER A 82 -9.57 11.44 18.16
CA SER A 82 -10.36 12.47 18.84
C SER A 82 -11.86 12.16 18.81
N HIS A 83 -12.40 11.79 17.64
CA HIS A 83 -13.80 11.39 17.49
C HIS A 83 -14.14 10.15 18.32
N LEU A 84 -13.26 9.13 18.31
CA LEU A 84 -13.41 7.92 19.10
C LEU A 84 -13.44 8.22 20.60
N THR A 85 -12.58 9.13 21.07
CA THR A 85 -12.49 9.50 22.49
C THR A 85 -13.69 10.34 22.94
N GLN A 86 -14.18 11.23 22.08
CA GLN A 86 -15.27 12.15 22.41
C GLN A 86 -16.68 11.56 22.16
N HIS A 87 -16.77 10.32 21.68
CA HIS A 87 -18.02 9.67 21.25
C HIS A 87 -18.87 10.53 20.31
N ILE A 88 -18.21 11.38 19.51
CA ILE A 88 -18.88 12.23 18.53
C ILE A 88 -19.21 11.33 17.34
N GLN A 89 -20.51 11.24 17.00
CA GLN A 89 -20.93 10.62 15.75
C GLN A 89 -20.14 11.25 14.60
N ALA A 90 -19.54 10.42 13.74
CA ALA A 90 -18.74 10.88 12.62
C ALA A 90 -19.51 11.98 11.89
N SER A 91 -18.93 13.18 11.79
CA SER A 91 -19.45 14.13 10.82
C SER A 91 -18.99 13.63 9.46
N ASP A 92 -19.83 12.84 8.80
CA ASP A 92 -19.51 12.03 7.61
C ASP A 92 -18.72 12.79 6.53
N ASN A 93 -18.96 14.10 6.38
CA ASN A 93 -18.38 14.88 5.29
C ASN A 93 -16.90 15.28 5.47
N SER A 94 -16.34 15.33 6.68
CA SER A 94 -14.98 15.87 6.89
C SER A 94 -13.87 14.84 6.63
N ILE A 95 -14.07 13.61 7.11
CA ILE A 95 -13.09 12.52 6.97
C ILE A 95 -13.07 11.99 5.53
N GLU A 96 -14.24 11.83 4.91
CA GLU A 96 -14.34 11.43 3.50
C GLU A 96 -13.64 12.45 2.59
N ALA A 97 -13.94 13.74 2.75
CA ALA A 97 -13.31 14.80 1.97
C ALA A 97 -11.79 14.86 2.21
N LEU A 98 -11.35 14.65 3.45
CA LEU A 98 -9.93 14.63 3.79
C LEU A 98 -9.21 13.46 3.12
N ILE A 99 -9.74 12.23 3.24
CA ILE A 99 -9.14 11.04 2.61
C ILE A 99 -9.15 11.16 1.08
N GLY A 100 -10.27 11.61 0.51
CA GLY A 100 -10.42 11.82 -0.93
C GLY A 100 -9.52 12.93 -1.50
N SER A 101 -8.99 13.82 -0.66
CA SER A 101 -8.05 14.86 -1.11
C SER A 101 -6.66 14.32 -1.46
N PHE A 102 -6.30 13.13 -0.96
CA PHE A 102 -4.95 12.60 -1.14
C PHE A 102 -4.75 11.82 -2.43
N SER A 103 -5.79 11.20 -2.99
CA SER A 103 -5.69 10.40 -4.21
C SER A 103 -6.99 10.43 -5.00
N GLN A 104 -6.87 10.30 -6.32
CA GLN A 104 -7.99 10.09 -7.23
C GLN A 104 -8.42 8.61 -7.31
N GLN A 105 -7.62 7.70 -6.73
CA GLN A 105 -7.94 6.28 -6.66
C GLN A 105 -8.90 5.98 -5.51
N LYS A 106 -9.56 4.83 -5.57
CA LYS A 106 -10.48 4.40 -4.52
C LYS A 106 -9.70 4.12 -3.24
N PHE A 107 -10.15 4.66 -2.12
CA PHE A 107 -9.64 4.27 -0.80
C PHE A 107 -10.00 2.81 -0.52
N LEU A 108 -8.99 1.99 -0.21
CA LEU A 108 -9.15 0.57 0.06
C LEU A 108 -9.00 0.27 1.56
N GLY A 109 -8.19 1.05 2.26
CA GLY A 109 -7.95 0.88 3.68
C GLY A 109 -6.65 1.51 4.12
N TYR A 110 -6.02 0.99 5.17
CA TYR A 110 -4.77 1.58 5.69
C TYR A 110 -3.85 0.53 6.29
N CYS A 111 -2.60 0.86 6.54
CA CYS A 111 -1.68 0.00 7.26
C CYS A 111 -0.86 0.75 8.30
N CYS A 112 -0.36 0.00 9.28
CA CYS A 112 0.58 0.47 10.28
C CYS A 112 2.00 0.02 9.91
N LEU A 113 2.93 0.96 9.95
CA LEU A 113 4.37 0.73 9.86
C LEU A 113 4.98 0.91 11.24
N GLN A 114 5.52 -0.17 11.82
CA GLN A 114 6.16 -0.13 13.13
C GLN A 114 7.37 -1.06 13.18
N GLN A 115 8.53 -0.57 13.62
CA GLN A 115 9.70 -1.43 13.86
C GLN A 115 9.50 -2.29 15.11
N ASN A 116 10.05 -3.50 15.09
CA ASN A 116 10.11 -4.44 16.22
C ASN A 116 8.73 -4.76 16.85
N ARG A 117 7.66 -4.75 16.05
CA ARG A 117 6.33 -5.12 16.52
C ARG A 117 6.29 -6.62 16.80
N ALA A 118 6.02 -7.00 18.05
CA ALA A 118 6.03 -8.40 18.48
C ALA A 118 4.86 -9.23 17.92
N SER A 119 3.70 -8.59 17.68
CA SER A 119 2.48 -9.25 17.22
C SER A 119 2.03 -8.71 15.87
N LEU A 120 1.72 -9.62 14.93
CA LEU A 120 1.11 -9.29 13.64
C LEU A 120 -0.43 -9.37 13.69
N GLU A 121 -1.02 -9.17 14.87
CA GLU A 121 -2.47 -9.08 15.06
C GLU A 121 -2.90 -7.64 15.33
N LEU A 122 -4.15 -7.32 14.98
CA LEU A 122 -4.73 -6.01 15.27
C LEU A 122 -4.94 -5.81 16.76
N ASP A 123 -4.49 -4.67 17.26
CA ASP A 123 -4.84 -4.21 18.59
C ASP A 123 -6.27 -3.63 18.64
N GLN A 124 -6.72 -3.22 19.82
CA GLN A 124 -8.07 -2.67 19.97
C GLN A 124 -8.21 -1.30 19.27
N LYS A 125 -7.18 -0.47 19.32
CA LYS A 125 -7.19 0.86 18.72
C LYS A 125 -7.33 0.77 17.19
N GLU A 126 -6.62 -0.16 16.57
CA GLU A 126 -6.70 -0.46 15.14
C GLU A 126 -8.08 -0.98 14.75
N LYS A 127 -8.69 -1.85 15.56
CA LYS A 127 -10.07 -2.31 15.35
C LYS A 127 -11.07 -1.16 15.41
N ASP A 128 -10.95 -0.29 16.40
CA ASP A 128 -11.85 0.86 16.58
C ASP A 128 -11.73 1.85 15.42
N ARG A 129 -10.50 2.12 14.96
CA ARG A 129 -10.23 2.94 13.76
C ARG A 129 -10.82 2.32 12.49
N CYS A 130 -10.67 1.01 12.28
CA CYS A 130 -11.29 0.31 11.16
C CYS A 130 -12.82 0.43 11.21
N ALA A 131 -13.44 0.20 12.36
CA ALA A 131 -14.89 0.34 12.52
C ALA A 131 -15.36 1.77 12.21
N PHE A 132 -14.65 2.77 12.74
CA PHE A 132 -14.94 4.18 12.48
C PHE A 132 -14.85 4.53 11.00
N LEU A 133 -13.75 4.16 10.33
CA LEU A 133 -13.56 4.44 8.91
C LEU A 133 -14.62 3.76 8.04
N MET A 134 -15.02 2.54 8.38
CA MET A 134 -16.09 1.85 7.66
C MET A 134 -17.43 2.55 7.82
N GLU A 135 -17.73 3.09 9.00
CA GLU A 135 -18.95 3.86 9.25
C GLU A 135 -18.93 5.21 8.53
N ALA A 136 -17.88 6.00 8.74
CA ALA A 136 -17.73 7.34 8.19
C ALA A 136 -17.69 7.37 6.65
N LEU A 137 -17.19 6.30 6.02
CA LEU A 137 -17.06 6.19 4.56
C LEU A 137 -18.15 5.29 3.93
N GLY A 138 -19.10 4.78 4.72
CA GLY A 138 -20.15 3.88 4.23
C GLY A 138 -19.63 2.58 3.60
N LEU A 139 -18.50 2.06 4.08
CA LEU A 139 -17.84 0.88 3.52
C LEU A 139 -18.32 -0.40 4.20
N SER A 140 -18.64 -1.42 3.40
CA SER A 140 -18.96 -2.77 3.90
C SER A 140 -17.72 -3.56 4.33
N ARG A 141 -16.56 -3.20 3.77
CA ARG A 141 -15.25 -3.80 4.06
C ARG A 141 -14.12 -2.78 4.00
N ILE A 142 -13.04 -3.04 4.73
CA ILE A 142 -11.79 -2.28 4.66
C ILE A 142 -10.59 -3.22 4.74
N PHE A 143 -9.48 -2.85 4.10
CA PHE A 143 -8.23 -3.60 4.19
C PHE A 143 -7.30 -3.01 5.26
N PHE A 144 -6.76 -3.85 6.14
CA PHE A 144 -5.77 -3.42 7.13
C PHE A 144 -4.47 -4.20 7.03
N GLY A 145 -3.34 -3.50 7.08
CA GLY A 145 -2.01 -4.09 7.03
C GLY A 145 -1.16 -3.79 8.25
N ILE A 146 -0.33 -4.75 8.64
CA ILE A 146 0.75 -4.56 9.61
C ILE A 146 2.05 -4.89 8.89
N PHE A 147 2.98 -3.93 8.88
CA PHE A 147 4.31 -4.11 8.31
C PHE A 147 5.36 -3.76 9.36
N THR A 148 6.34 -4.64 9.53
CA THR A 148 7.38 -4.47 10.56
C THR A 148 8.75 -4.91 10.08
N LEU A 149 9.77 -4.17 10.49
CA LEU A 149 11.17 -4.59 10.43
C LEU A 149 11.61 -5.03 11.82
N THR A 150 12.15 -6.24 11.92
CA THR A 150 12.70 -6.78 13.16
C THR A 150 14.21 -6.92 13.01
N TYR A 151 14.95 -6.31 13.93
CA TYR A 151 16.41 -6.44 14.00
C TYR A 151 16.74 -7.55 15.00
N LEU A 152 17.37 -8.62 14.53
CA LEU A 152 17.80 -9.73 15.36
C LEU A 152 19.31 -9.67 15.50
N ASP A 153 19.77 -9.44 16.72
CA ASP A 153 21.17 -9.61 17.09
C ASP A 153 21.36 -11.04 17.62
N GLN A 154 21.85 -11.92 16.75
CA GLN A 154 22.14 -13.31 17.11
C GLN A 154 23.65 -13.51 17.24
N HIS A 155 24.23 -12.97 18.31
CA HIS A 155 25.61 -13.25 18.65
C HIS A 155 25.84 -14.77 18.70
N ASN A 156 26.70 -15.27 17.80
CA ASN A 156 27.12 -16.68 17.63
C ASN A 156 26.21 -17.64 16.83
N ALA A 157 25.19 -17.18 16.11
CA ALA A 157 24.50 -18.05 15.15
C ALA A 157 25.42 -18.40 13.96
N ARG A 158 25.61 -19.68 13.64
CA ARG A 158 26.30 -20.07 12.39
C ARG A 158 25.31 -20.00 11.22
N PRO A 159 25.69 -19.45 10.05
CA PRO A 159 24.85 -19.52 8.86
C PRO A 159 24.54 -20.97 8.51
N GLU A 160 23.35 -21.24 7.96
CA GLU A 160 23.04 -22.57 7.42
C GLU A 160 23.98 -22.89 6.22
N PRO A 161 24.28 -24.16 5.95
CA PRO A 161 25.11 -24.53 4.79
C PRO A 161 24.52 -23.97 3.49
N GLY A 162 25.31 -23.14 2.79
CA GLY A 162 24.90 -22.46 1.54
C GLY A 162 24.50 -20.98 1.70
N GLN A 163 24.51 -20.44 2.92
CA GLN A 163 24.23 -19.04 3.20
C GLN A 163 25.52 -18.27 3.51
N ASN A 164 25.82 -17.21 2.74
CA ASN A 164 26.98 -16.33 2.90
C ASN A 164 26.58 -14.93 3.42
N TYR A 165 25.70 -14.83 4.41
CA TYR A 165 25.36 -13.55 5.04
C TYR A 165 25.80 -13.51 6.50
N ASP A 166 26.09 -12.30 6.99
CA ASP A 166 26.45 -12.03 8.37
C ASP A 166 25.24 -12.33 9.28
N THR A 167 25.38 -13.33 10.15
CA THR A 167 24.33 -13.72 11.10
C THR A 167 24.27 -12.81 12.32
N ASN A 168 25.26 -11.94 12.53
CA ASN A 168 25.25 -11.02 13.66
C ASN A 168 24.19 -9.92 13.45
N HIS A 169 23.85 -9.58 12.20
CA HIS A 169 22.93 -8.49 11.88
C HIS A 169 21.86 -8.93 10.88
N ILE A 170 20.86 -9.68 11.37
CA ILE A 170 19.73 -10.12 10.55
C ILE A 170 18.58 -9.12 10.68
N VAL A 171 18.19 -8.53 9.55
CA VAL A 171 16.98 -7.70 9.45
C VAL A 171 15.88 -8.52 8.78
N LYS A 172 14.77 -8.74 9.48
CA LYS A 172 13.60 -9.44 8.93
C LYS A 172 12.48 -8.45 8.66
N PHE A 173 11.97 -8.48 7.43
CA PHE A 173 10.75 -7.77 7.07
C PHE A 173 9.56 -8.74 7.14
N HIS A 174 8.60 -8.43 8.00
CA HIS A 174 7.37 -9.20 8.14
C HIS A 174 6.16 -8.33 7.82
N PHE A 175 5.14 -8.94 7.22
CA PHE A 175 3.87 -8.27 7.04
C PHE A 175 2.70 -9.25 7.15
N LYS A 176 1.54 -8.73 7.56
CA LYS A 176 0.26 -9.44 7.53
C LYS A 176 -0.84 -8.48 7.12
N MET A 177 -1.69 -8.92 6.20
CA MET A 177 -2.82 -8.13 5.69
C MET A 177 -4.13 -8.83 6.05
N PHE A 178 -5.17 -8.04 6.27
CA PHE A 178 -6.50 -8.48 6.63
C PHE A 178 -7.55 -7.79 5.77
N GLU A 179 -8.57 -8.54 5.33
CA GLU A 179 -9.85 -7.99 4.92
C GLU A 179 -10.75 -7.97 6.17
N ILE A 180 -11.29 -6.80 6.49
CA ILE A 180 -12.13 -6.59 7.66
C ILE A 180 -13.53 -6.27 7.16
N GLU A 181 -14.50 -7.08 7.60
CA GLU A 181 -15.91 -6.94 7.23
C GLU A 181 -16.76 -6.62 8.46
N ARG A 182 -17.78 -5.77 8.29
CA ARG A 182 -18.69 -5.40 9.37
C ARG A 182 -19.72 -6.51 9.56
N GLY A 183 -19.56 -7.29 10.63
CA GLY A 183 -20.59 -8.22 11.08
C GLY A 183 -21.69 -7.51 11.88
N PRO A 184 -22.83 -8.19 12.12
CA PRO A 184 -23.96 -7.60 12.85
C PRO A 184 -23.67 -7.25 14.33
N LYS A 185 -22.60 -7.80 14.93
CA LYS A 185 -22.23 -7.56 16.33
C LYS A 185 -20.74 -7.30 16.56
N ASN A 186 -19.87 -7.75 15.66
CA ASN A 186 -18.41 -7.62 15.76
C ASN A 186 -17.80 -7.51 14.36
N LEU A 187 -16.58 -6.95 14.28
CA LEU A 187 -15.75 -7.01 13.09
C LEU A 187 -15.29 -8.45 12.84
N SER A 188 -15.36 -8.89 11.58
CA SER A 188 -14.78 -10.16 11.13
C SER A 188 -13.45 -9.89 10.44
N LEU A 189 -12.39 -10.57 10.86
CA LEU A 189 -11.03 -10.36 10.37
C LEU A 189 -10.58 -11.58 9.56
N PHE A 190 -10.29 -11.38 8.28
CA PHE A 190 -9.86 -12.44 7.38
C PHE A 190 -8.42 -12.17 6.93
N PRO A 191 -7.43 -12.99 7.33
CA PRO A 191 -6.07 -12.84 6.82
C PRO A 191 -6.07 -13.11 5.31
N ILE A 192 -5.47 -12.20 4.54
CA ILE A 192 -5.42 -12.30 3.08
C ILE A 192 -4.00 -12.63 2.61
N ARG A 193 -3.92 -13.45 1.55
CA ARG A 193 -2.67 -13.69 0.84
C ARG A 193 -2.45 -12.55 -0.15
N LEU A 194 -1.41 -11.76 0.08
CA LEU A 194 -1.03 -10.66 -0.79
C LEU A 194 -0.03 -11.13 -1.86
N GLU A 195 -0.38 -10.95 -3.13
CA GLU A 195 0.49 -11.21 -4.27
C GLU A 195 1.30 -9.96 -4.62
N ILE A 196 2.62 -10.08 -4.68
CA ILE A 196 3.48 -8.98 -5.12
C ILE A 196 3.56 -9.04 -6.64
N LEU A 197 3.02 -8.02 -7.30
CA LEU A 197 3.05 -7.93 -8.76
C LEU A 197 4.50 -7.76 -9.22
N ASN A 198 4.99 -8.76 -9.95
CA ASN A 198 6.27 -8.75 -10.64
C ASN A 198 6.06 -9.14 -12.12
N LEU A 199 7.10 -8.93 -12.94
CA LEU A 199 7.05 -9.17 -14.39
C LEU A 199 6.68 -10.61 -14.78
N VAL A 200 6.92 -11.59 -13.89
CA VAL A 200 6.62 -13.01 -14.11
C VAL A 200 5.18 -13.35 -13.71
N SER A 201 4.62 -12.63 -12.72
CA SER A 201 3.26 -12.86 -12.21
C SER A 201 2.18 -12.01 -12.90
N THR A 202 2.56 -11.00 -13.68
CA THR A 202 1.65 -10.28 -14.58
C THR A 202 1.29 -11.21 -15.74
N GLN A 203 0.18 -11.94 -15.60
CA GLN A 203 -0.32 -12.85 -16.64
C GLN A 203 -0.47 -12.11 -17.98
N ALA A 204 0.22 -12.63 -18.99
CA ALA A 204 -0.02 -12.28 -20.38
C ALA A 204 -1.48 -12.59 -20.73
N LEU A 205 -2.12 -11.67 -21.47
CA LEU A 205 -3.42 -11.86 -22.10
C LEU A 205 -3.41 -13.18 -22.89
N SER A 206 -4.02 -14.23 -22.35
CA SER A 206 -4.04 -15.55 -22.96
C SER A 206 -5.10 -15.60 -24.07
N ASN A 207 -4.76 -15.10 -25.26
CA ASN A 207 -5.44 -15.53 -26.49
C ASN A 207 -4.79 -16.85 -26.94
N HIS A 208 -5.10 -17.95 -26.26
CA HIS A 208 -4.71 -19.29 -26.72
C HIS A 208 -5.63 -19.72 -27.87
N VAL A 209 -5.24 -19.37 -29.11
CA VAL A 209 -5.70 -20.08 -30.30
C VAL A 209 -4.69 -21.20 -30.58
N PRO A 210 -5.12 -22.45 -30.85
CA PRO A 210 -4.20 -23.55 -31.13
C PRO A 210 -3.32 -23.24 -32.35
N MET A 211 -2.00 -23.39 -32.20
CA MET A 211 -0.99 -23.31 -33.28
C MET A 211 -1.06 -24.51 -34.25
N SER A 212 -2.25 -24.90 -34.72
CA SER A 212 -2.41 -26.02 -35.66
C SER A 212 -2.33 -25.60 -37.14
N GLN A 213 -2.03 -24.33 -37.43
CA GLN A 213 -1.87 -23.83 -38.79
C GLN A 213 -0.65 -22.92 -38.88
N TYR A 214 0.56 -23.48 -38.82
CA TYR A 214 1.73 -22.80 -39.37
C TYR A 214 1.61 -22.79 -40.90
N ALA A 215 0.90 -21.79 -41.42
CA ALA A 215 1.24 -21.26 -42.74
C ALA A 215 2.60 -20.59 -42.59
N PHE A 216 3.51 -20.87 -43.53
CA PHE A 216 4.83 -20.27 -43.61
C PHE A 216 4.76 -18.76 -43.33
N VAL A 217 5.68 -18.25 -42.51
CA VAL A 217 5.86 -16.82 -42.23
C VAL A 217 5.93 -16.10 -43.57
N ASN A 218 4.84 -15.43 -43.95
CA ASN A 218 4.76 -14.61 -45.13
C ASN A 218 5.23 -13.19 -44.76
N ASP A 219 5.72 -12.42 -45.73
CA ASP A 219 6.23 -11.06 -45.51
C ASP A 219 5.21 -10.14 -44.80
N GLY A 220 3.91 -10.45 -44.90
CA GLY A 220 2.84 -9.76 -44.16
C GLY A 220 2.88 -9.99 -42.64
N ILE A 221 3.23 -11.19 -42.15
CA ILE A 221 3.41 -11.43 -40.71
C ILE A 221 4.68 -10.74 -40.20
N VAL A 222 5.74 -10.70 -41.01
CA VAL A 222 6.97 -9.97 -40.67
C VAL A 222 6.69 -8.47 -40.56
N GLN A 223 5.94 -7.90 -41.50
CA GLN A 223 5.52 -6.49 -41.43
C GLN A 223 4.64 -6.21 -40.21
N GLN A 224 3.70 -7.10 -39.86
CA GLN A 224 2.91 -6.95 -38.63
C GLN A 224 3.76 -7.03 -37.37
N MET A 225 4.75 -7.92 -37.32
CA MET A 225 5.70 -7.99 -36.20
C MET A 225 6.58 -6.74 -36.11
N ASP A 226 7.00 -6.18 -37.24
CA ASP A 226 7.76 -4.93 -37.29
C ASP A 226 6.89 -3.72 -36.88
N GLU A 227 5.62 -3.68 -37.28
CA GLU A 227 4.66 -2.65 -36.86
C GLU A 227 4.42 -2.71 -35.34
N ILE A 228 4.17 -3.91 -34.79
CA ILE A 228 4.03 -4.12 -33.35
C ILE A 228 5.33 -3.74 -32.63
N GLY A 229 6.49 -4.16 -33.15
CA GLY A 229 7.79 -3.81 -32.60
C GLY A 229 8.05 -2.30 -32.58
N ASN A 230 7.66 -1.60 -33.65
CA ASN A 230 7.76 -0.14 -33.75
C ASN A 230 6.79 0.57 -32.80
N GLN A 231 5.56 0.09 -32.65
CA GLN A 231 4.59 0.61 -31.68
C GLN A 231 5.10 0.44 -30.25
N ILE A 232 5.57 -0.76 -29.89
CA ILE A 232 6.17 -1.03 -28.57
C ILE A 232 7.38 -0.12 -28.33
N LYS A 233 8.25 0.06 -29.34
CA LYS A 233 9.41 0.95 -29.23
C LYS A 233 9.01 2.41 -29.02
N GLN A 234 7.98 2.89 -29.72
CA GLN A 234 7.45 4.25 -29.54
C GLN A 234 6.85 4.43 -28.15
N GLU A 235 6.07 3.46 -27.65
CA GLU A 235 5.52 3.47 -26.30
C GLU A 235 6.62 3.45 -25.24
N ILE A 236 7.62 2.58 -25.38
CA ILE A 236 8.77 2.52 -24.47
C ILE A 236 9.50 3.87 -24.45
N ASN A 237 9.77 4.46 -25.61
CA ASN A 237 10.44 5.76 -25.69
C ASN A 237 9.61 6.88 -25.05
N ALA A 238 8.29 6.87 -25.26
CA ALA A 238 7.39 7.82 -24.62
C ALA A 238 7.35 7.64 -23.10
N ILE A 239 7.35 6.40 -22.60
CA ILE A 239 7.43 6.07 -21.18
C ILE A 239 8.77 6.51 -20.59
N ILE A 240 9.89 6.26 -21.28
CA ILE A 240 11.23 6.67 -20.84
C ILE A 240 11.32 8.20 -20.75
N ALA A 241 10.84 8.91 -21.78
CA ALA A 241 10.85 10.37 -21.79
C ALA A 241 10.01 10.94 -20.63
N LYS A 242 8.79 10.44 -20.42
CA LYS A 242 7.96 10.83 -19.26
C LYS A 242 8.63 10.49 -17.94
N ARG A 243 9.24 9.31 -17.82
CA ARG A 243 9.94 8.85 -16.61
C ARG A 243 11.10 9.77 -16.25
N GLU A 244 11.90 10.23 -17.21
CA GLU A 244 13.00 11.14 -16.92
C GLU A 244 12.49 12.50 -16.43
N THR A 245 11.43 13.03 -17.05
CA THR A 245 10.76 14.26 -16.58
C THR A 245 10.26 14.09 -15.14
N PHE A 246 9.55 13.00 -14.85
CA PHE A 246 9.07 12.72 -13.49
C PHE A 246 10.23 12.57 -12.49
N PHE A 247 11.35 11.95 -12.85
CA PHE A 247 12.50 11.86 -11.95
C PHE A 247 13.16 13.21 -11.69
N GLN A 248 13.16 14.12 -12.66
CA GLN A 248 13.65 15.48 -12.44
C GLN A 248 12.73 16.25 -11.49
N GLU A 249 11.41 16.15 -11.69
CA GLU A 249 10.42 16.73 -10.78
C GLU A 249 10.51 16.15 -9.38
N LEU A 250 10.67 14.83 -9.25
CA LEU A 250 10.79 14.14 -7.97
C LEU A 250 12.06 14.57 -7.22
N ARG A 251 13.21 14.66 -7.91
CA ARG A 251 14.45 15.22 -7.35
C ARG A 251 14.27 16.67 -6.90
N GLN A 252 13.54 17.50 -7.64
CA GLN A 252 13.25 18.88 -7.23
C GLN A 252 12.33 18.93 -6.01
N ASN A 253 11.30 18.09 -5.97
CA ASN A 253 10.35 18.01 -4.87
C ASN A 253 11.00 17.48 -3.59
N GLU A 254 11.90 16.49 -3.68
CA GLU A 254 12.71 16.03 -2.54
C GLU A 254 13.56 17.17 -1.97
N LYS A 255 14.28 17.91 -2.83
CA LYS A 255 15.07 19.08 -2.40
C LYS A 255 14.20 20.15 -1.73
N LYS A 256 13.03 20.46 -2.30
CA LYS A 256 12.07 21.41 -1.72
C LYS A 256 11.55 20.92 -0.37
N ARG A 257 11.20 19.63 -0.26
CA ARG A 257 10.73 19.00 0.98
C ARG A 257 11.80 19.06 2.07
N GLU A 258 13.04 18.72 1.74
CA GLU A 258 14.16 18.82 2.69
C GLU A 258 14.41 20.27 3.16
N ALA A 259 14.39 21.23 2.24
CA ALA A 259 14.53 22.64 2.58
C ALA A 259 13.40 23.11 3.53
N MET A 260 12.15 22.76 3.21
CA MET A 260 10.98 23.11 4.02
C MET A 260 10.98 22.39 5.38
N MET A 261 11.50 21.16 5.46
CA MET A 261 11.69 20.47 6.74
C MET A 261 12.74 21.16 7.61
N ARG A 262 13.86 21.61 7.03
CA ARG A 262 14.89 22.38 7.76
C ARG A 262 14.35 23.71 8.26
N GLU A 263 13.61 24.44 7.42
CA GLU A 263 12.97 25.70 7.80
C GLU A 263 11.96 25.49 8.94
N ASN A 264 11.10 24.47 8.84
CA ASN A 264 10.18 24.11 9.93
C ASN A 264 10.92 23.75 11.24
N ALA A 265 12.05 23.04 11.16
CA ALA A 265 12.84 22.71 12.33
C ALA A 265 13.42 23.98 12.98
N GLN A 266 13.97 24.90 12.18
CA GLN A 266 14.49 26.19 12.66
C GLN A 266 13.41 27.04 13.32
N ILE A 267 12.23 27.16 12.71
CA ILE A 267 11.09 27.92 13.27
C ILE A 267 10.67 27.30 14.61
N ARG A 268 10.62 25.96 14.71
CA ARG A 268 10.29 25.27 15.97
C ARG A 268 11.31 25.57 17.06
N GLU A 269 12.60 25.57 16.73
CA GLU A 269 13.66 25.88 17.67
C GLU A 269 13.56 27.33 18.16
N GLN A 270 13.28 28.28 17.27
CA GLN A 270 13.03 29.69 17.62
C GLN A 270 11.81 29.85 18.53
N ILE A 271 10.69 29.17 18.24
CA ILE A 271 9.50 29.21 19.10
C ILE A 271 9.83 28.66 20.50
N GLN A 272 10.55 27.55 20.59
CA GLN A 272 10.96 26.98 21.87
C GLN A 272 11.91 27.91 22.64
N GLN A 273 12.79 28.63 21.95
CA GLN A 273 13.65 29.63 22.56
C GLN A 273 12.84 30.79 23.13
N VAL A 274 11.93 31.38 22.35
CA VAL A 274 11.05 32.46 22.80
C VAL A 274 10.17 32.03 23.98
N MET A 275 9.61 30.82 23.95
CA MET A 275 8.83 30.29 25.08
C MET A 275 9.66 30.16 26.37
N ARG A 276 10.93 29.76 26.26
CA ARG A 276 11.86 29.69 27.41
C ARG A 276 12.17 31.10 27.96
N GLU A 277 12.43 32.05 27.07
CA GLU A 277 12.69 33.45 27.45
C GLU A 277 11.46 34.09 28.14
N MET A 278 10.25 33.86 27.63
CA MET A 278 9.02 34.35 28.27
C MET A 278 8.79 33.75 29.67
N MET A 279 9.06 32.45 29.85
CA MET A 279 8.94 31.81 31.16
C MET A 279 9.92 32.40 32.19
N GLN A 280 11.14 32.72 31.76
CA GLN A 280 12.13 33.38 32.63
C GLN A 280 11.71 34.80 33.01
N VAL A 281 11.13 35.57 32.09
CA VAL A 281 10.61 36.91 32.37
C VAL A 281 9.42 36.86 33.34
N GLN A 282 8.51 35.89 33.20
CA GLN A 282 7.41 35.71 34.14
C GLN A 282 7.86 35.29 35.54
N HIS A 283 8.93 34.50 35.68
CA HIS A 283 9.48 34.14 37.00
C HIS A 283 10.35 35.25 37.61
N GLY A 284 10.94 36.14 36.80
CA GLY A 284 11.66 37.32 37.28
C GLY A 284 10.75 38.43 37.83
N ALA A 285 9.48 38.48 37.41
CA ALA A 285 8.50 39.49 37.85
C ALA A 285 7.78 39.15 39.17
N VAL A 286 7.93 37.93 39.71
CA VAL A 286 7.30 37.49 40.97
C VAL A 286 8.26 37.62 42.17
N GLY A 287 9.51 38.05 41.92
CA GLY A 287 10.56 38.22 42.93
C GLY A 287 10.88 39.67 43.33
N GLN A 288 10.01 40.63 43.02
CA GLN A 288 10.09 42.03 43.50
C GLN A 288 8.82 42.42 44.25
#